data_AF-A0A8T4MZK1-F1
#
_entry.id   AF-A0A8T4MZK1-F1
#
_cell.length_a   1.000
_cell.length_b   1.000
_cell.length_c   1.000
_cell.angle_alpha   90.00
_cell.angle_beta   90.00
_cell.angle_gamma   90.00
#
_symmetry.space_group_name_H-M   'P 1'
#
loop_
_entity.id
_entity.type
_entity.pdbx_description
1 polymer ?
#
loop_
_entity_poly.entity_id
_entity_poly.type
_entity_poly.pdbx_seq_one_letter_code
_entity_poly.pdbx_strand_id
1 'polypeptide(L)' 'MKVILIVVKIFVIAALLIISNQSLAISDSSNRQHFVDEYSVWISHLVENSLSIVSYVVKNEWLPETR' A
#
# COMPACT_ATOMS: atom_id res chain seq x y z
N MET A 1 8.48 -9.83 16.09
CA MET A 1 7.09 -10.32 15.94
C MET A 1 6.04 -9.21 15.95
N LYS A 2 6.09 -8.22 16.85
CA LYS A 2 5.09 -7.12 16.92
C LYS A 2 5.03 -6.25 15.65
N VAL A 3 6.17 -5.95 15.03
CA VAL A 3 6.23 -5.15 13.80
C VAL A 3 5.56 -5.87 12.63
N ILE A 4 5.82 -7.17 12.45
CA ILE A 4 5.16 -7.97 11.42
C ILE A 4 3.64 -7.95 11.61
N LEU A 5 3.16 -8.06 12.86
CA LEU A 5 1.73 -7.97 13.15
C LEU A 5 1.15 -6.59 12.80
N ILE A 6 1.88 -5.50 13.03
CA ILE A 6 1.46 -4.16 12.63
C ILE A 6 1.37 -4.05 11.11
N VAL A 7 2.36 -4.56 10.40
CA VAL A 7 2.36 -4.60 8.92
C VAL A 7 1.14 -5.38 8.44
N VAL A 8 0.94 -6.61 8.90
CA VAL A 8 -0.24 -7.42 8.53
C VAL A 8 -1.55 -6.68 8.81
N LYS A 9 -1.68 -5.98 9.95
CA LYS A 9 -2.86 -5.17 10.25
C LYS A 9 -3.09 -4.05 9.23
N ILE A 10 -2.04 -3.35 8.79
CA ILE A 10 -2.16 -2.29 7.78
C ILE A 10 -2.68 -2.87 6.46
N PHE A 11 -2.15 -4.01 6.02
CA PHE A 11 -2.61 -4.68 4.79
C PHE A 11 -4.08 -5.13 4.92
N VAL A 12 -4.48 -5.69 6.08
CA VAL A 12 -5.88 -6.07 6.34
C VAL A 12 -6.80 -4.86 6.33
N ILE A 13 -6.41 -3.74 6.96
CA ILE A 13 -7.19 -2.51 6.96
C ILE A 13 -7.34 -1.97 5.54
N ALA A 14 -6.27 -1.96 4.75
CA ALA A 14 -6.33 -1.52 3.36
C ALA A 14 -7.29 -2.39 2.53
N ALA A 15 -7.23 -3.71 2.69
CA ALA A 15 -8.16 -4.63 2.04
C ALA A 15 -9.62 -4.31 2.41
N LEU A 16 -9.91 -4.13 3.70
CA LEU A 16 -11.25 -3.78 4.20
C LEU A 16 -11.73 -2.42 3.65
N LEU A 17 -10.85 -1.43 3.56
CA LEU A 17 -11.18 -0.12 3.00
C LEU A 17 -11.54 -0.20 1.52
N ILE A 18 -10.80 -0.97 0.72
CA ILE A 18 -11.10 -1.15 -0.71
C ILE A 18 -12.46 -1.84 -0.88
N ILE A 19 -12.70 -2.92 -0.13
CA ILE A 19 -13.98 -3.65 -0.15
C ILE A 19 -15.13 -2.70 0.24
N SER A 20 -14.96 -1.92 1.30
CA SER A 20 -15.98 -1.01 1.82
C SER A 20 -16.26 0.15 0.87
N ASN A 21 -15.23 0.81 0.34
CA ASN A 21 -15.38 2.00 -0.50
C ASN A 21 -16.04 1.69 -1.84
N GLN A 22 -15.75 0.52 -2.40
CA GLN A 22 -16.29 0.09 -3.69
C GLN A 22 -17.52 -0.81 -3.54
N SER A 23 -18.01 -1.03 -2.30
CA SER A 23 -19.16 -1.90 -1.98
C SER A 23 -19.05 -3.29 -2.62
N LEU A 24 -17.83 -3.85 -2.64
CA LEU A 24 -17.55 -5.10 -3.35
C LEU A 24 -18.14 -6.29 -2.59
N ALA A 25 -19.14 -6.93 -3.19
CA ALA A 25 -19.65 -8.20 -2.68
C ALA A 25 -18.70 -9.34 -3.08
N ILE A 26 -17.74 -9.67 -2.23
CA ILE A 26 -16.65 -10.65 -2.47
C ILE A 26 -17.16 -12.08 -2.74
N SER A 27 -18.42 -12.38 -2.44
CA SER A 27 -19.09 -13.61 -2.87
C SER A 27 -19.20 -13.74 -4.39
N ASP A 28 -19.27 -12.62 -5.12
CA ASP A 28 -19.31 -12.57 -6.58
C ASP A 28 -17.90 -12.67 -7.17
N SER A 29 -17.72 -13.55 -8.16
CA SER A 29 -16.46 -13.70 -8.90
C SER A 29 -15.99 -12.43 -9.61
N SER A 30 -16.91 -11.61 -10.13
CA SER A 30 -16.54 -10.37 -10.82
C SER A 30 -15.98 -9.35 -9.83
N ASN A 31 -16.62 -9.19 -8.67
CA ASN A 31 -16.16 -8.31 -7.61
C ASN A 31 -14.84 -8.77 -6.99
N ARG A 32 -14.58 -10.09 -6.96
CA ARG A 32 -13.26 -10.62 -6.53
C ARG A 32 -12.16 -10.21 -7.48
N GLN A 33 -12.38 -10.30 -8.79
CA GLN A 33 -11.39 -9.87 -9.76
C GLN A 33 -11.10 -8.38 -9.60
N HIS A 34 -12.15 -7.56 -9.52
CA HIS A 34 -12.02 -6.12 -9.28
C HIS A 34 -11.26 -5.80 -7.99
N PHE A 35 -11.55 -6.53 -6.90
CA PHE A 35 -10.81 -6.40 -5.65
C PHE A 35 -9.32 -6.70 -5.83
N VAL A 36 -8.97 -7.79 -6.52
CA VAL A 36 -7.57 -8.19 -6.73
C VAL A 36 -6.83 -7.14 -7.56
N ASP A 37 -7.46 -6.61 -8.59
CA ASP A 37 -6.87 -5.58 -9.46
C ASP A 37 -6.57 -4.31 -8.64
N GLU A 38 -7.56 -3.79 -7.92
CA GLU A 38 -7.45 -2.59 -7.09
C GLU A 38 -6.45 -2.77 -5.93
N TYR A 39 -6.48 -3.93 -5.28
CA TYR A 39 -5.57 -4.24 -4.19
C TYR A 39 -4.12 -4.36 -4.69
N SER A 40 -3.90 -4.93 -5.87
CA SER A 40 -2.58 -5.02 -6.50
C SER A 40 -2.03 -3.65 -6.88
N VAL A 41 -2.88 -2.77 -7.43
CA VAL A 41 -2.51 -1.37 -7.72
C VAL A 41 -2.12 -0.63 -6.44
N TRP A 42 -2.91 -0.77 -5.37
CA TRP A 42 -2.59 -0.16 -4.08
C TRP A 42 -1.24 -0.64 -3.53
N ILE A 43 -0.93 -1.93 -3.63
CA ILE A 43 0.38 -2.47 -3.23
C ILE A 43 1.51 -1.87 -4.09
N SER A 44 1.34 -1.77 -5.41
CA SER A 44 2.37 -1.19 -6.29
C SER A 44 2.70 0.25 -5.87
N HIS A 45 1.67 1.07 -5.68
CA HIS A 45 1.85 2.44 -5.20
C HIS A 45 2.52 2.49 -3.83
N LEU A 46 2.18 1.59 -2.90
CA LEU A 46 2.84 1.54 -1.59
C LEU A 46 4.34 1.24 -1.72
N VAL A 47 4.71 0.30 -2.58
CA VAL A 47 6.13 -0.05 -2.84
C VAL A 47 6.85 1.12 -3.51
N GLU A 48 6.29 1.69 -4.57
CA GLU A 48 6.88 2.84 -5.31
C GLU A 48 7.11 4.04 -4.38
N ASN A 49 6.13 4.39 -3.55
CA ASN A 49 6.27 5.47 -2.59
C ASN A 49 7.32 5.15 -1.52
N SER A 50 7.37 3.91 -1.03
CA SER A 50 8.39 3.49 -0.06
C SER A 50 9.80 3.57 -0.62
N LEU A 51 10.00 3.17 -1.88
CA LEU A 51 11.27 3.28 -2.58
C LEU A 51 11.68 4.74 -2.79
N SER A 52 10.71 5.60 -3.14
CA SER A 52 10.93 7.04 -3.29
C SER A 52 11.40 7.67 -1.97
N ILE A 53 10.71 7.39 -0.86
CA ILE A 53 11.08 7.90 0.47
C ILE A 53 12.46 7.38 0.89
N VAL A 54 12.73 6.09 0.70
CA VAL A 54 14.03 5.51 1.03
C VAL A 54 15.13 6.12 0.17
N SER A 55 14.90 6.30 -1.13
CA SER A 55 15.84 6.97 -2.04
C SER A 55 16.14 8.39 -1.57
N TYR A 56 15.11 9.16 -1.24
CA TYR A 56 15.25 10.54 -0.74
C TYR A 56 16.10 10.61 0.54
N VAL A 57 15.87 9.68 1.48
CA VAL A 57 16.63 9.60 2.73
C VAL A 57 18.07 9.16 2.49
N VAL A 58 18.28 8.09 1.70
CA VAL A 58 19.61 7.51 1.44
C VAL A 58 20.50 8.45 0.63
N LYS A 59 19.93 9.13 -0.37
CA LYS A 59 20.66 10.11 -1.18
C LYS A 59 20.88 11.43 -0.45
N ASN A 60 20.37 11.56 0.77
CA ASN A 60 20.43 12.81 1.54
C ASN A 60 19.90 14.01 0.73
N GLU A 61 18.92 13.79 -0.14
CA GLU A 61 18.26 14.87 -0.90
C GLU A 61 17.51 15.84 0.03
N TRP A 62 17.33 15.45 1.29
CA TRP A 62 16.80 16.28 2.37
C TRP A 62 17.85 17.22 3.00
N LEU A 63 19.14 16.96 2.83
CA LEU A 63 20.21 17.82 3.32
C LEU A 63 20.43 18.95 2.30
N PRO A 64 20.34 20.23 2.71
CA PRO A 64 20.59 21.34 1.81
C PRO A 64 22.02 21.29 1.30
N GLU A 65 22.23 21.60 0.02
CA GLU A 65 23.57 21.66 -0.56
C GLU A 65 24.44 22.62 0.26
N THR A 66 25.44 22.06 0.96
CA THR A 66 26.45 22.86 1.66
C THR A 66 27.37 23.46 0.61
N ARG A 67 27.15 24.76 0.36
CA ARG A 67 27.94 25.61 -0.54
C ARG A 67 29.41 25.69 -0.15
#